data_AF-A0A392RQS5-F1
#
_entry.id   AF-A0A392RQS5-F1
#
_cell.length_a   1.000
_cell.length_b   1.000
_cell.length_c   1.000
_cell.angle_alpha   90.00
_cell.angle_beta   90.00
_cell.angle_gamma   90.00
#
_symmetry.space_group_name_H-M   'P 1'
#
loop_
_entity.id
_entity.type
_entity.pdbx_description
1 polymer ?
#
loop_
_entity_poly.entity_id
_entity_poly.type
_entity_poly.pdbx_seq_one_letter_code
_entity_poly.pdbx_strand_id
1 'polypeptide(L)'
;NLGMMTSGYVWIATDWLPSKLDSIEPVDANTLNLLQGVIALRHHTPDTNLKKSFFSRLKNISGTETSSFNSYALYAYDSVWLAAYALDTFLKEGGNISFSSDPKLIDTKGSMLHLSSLRVFDGG
;
A
#
# COMPACT_ATOMS: atom_id res chain seq x y z
N ASN A 1 -22.14 -3.25 30.13
CA ASN A 1 -22.02 -2.32 28.99
C ASN A 1 -21.91 -0.91 29.55
N LEU A 2 -20.85 -0.16 29.25
CA LEU A 2 -20.61 1.17 29.84
C LEU A 2 -21.48 2.30 29.26
N GLY A 3 -22.28 2.03 28.22
CA GLY A 3 -23.21 3.02 27.65
C GLY A 3 -22.53 4.16 26.88
N MET A 4 -21.23 4.07 26.62
CA MET A 4 -20.44 5.16 26.03
C MET A 4 -20.69 5.42 24.53
N MET A 5 -21.59 4.69 23.88
CA MET A 5 -22.08 4.98 22.51
C MET A 5 -23.38 5.79 22.52
N THR A 6 -23.88 6.16 23.70
CA THR A 6 -25.08 6.99 23.87
C THR A 6 -24.71 8.48 23.84
N SER A 7 -25.73 9.34 23.86
CA SER A 7 -25.55 10.80 23.88
C SER A 7 -24.62 11.26 25.02
N GLY A 8 -23.76 12.23 24.74
CA GLY A 8 -22.81 12.79 25.70
C GLY A 8 -21.36 12.28 25.57
N TYR A 9 -21.10 11.32 24.68
CA TYR A 9 -19.77 10.81 24.40
C TYR A 9 -19.34 11.05 22.96
N VAL A 10 -18.03 11.20 22.77
CA VAL A 10 -17.38 11.27 21.47
C VAL A 10 -16.20 10.31 21.47
N TRP A 11 -16.04 9.57 20.37
CA TRP A 11 -14.91 8.68 20.14
C TRP A 11 -14.03 9.24 19.04
N ILE A 12 -12.73 9.27 19.26
CA ILE A 12 -11.76 9.62 18.23
C ILE A 12 -11.12 8.33 17.75
N ALA A 13 -11.36 8.00 16.49
CA ALA A 13 -10.77 6.84 15.83
C ALA A 13 -9.59 7.26 14.96
N THR A 14 -8.67 6.33 14.76
CA THR A 14 -7.58 6.50 13.80
C THR A 14 -8.10 6.44 12.37
N ASP A 15 -7.25 6.81 11.43
CA ASP A 15 -7.52 6.81 9.99
C ASP A 15 -7.79 5.41 9.39
N TRP A 16 -7.49 4.35 10.15
CA TRP A 16 -7.85 2.98 9.81
C TRP A 16 -9.36 2.83 9.54
N LEU A 17 -10.21 3.44 10.37
CA LEU A 17 -11.67 3.31 10.24
C LEU A 17 -12.18 3.86 8.90
N PRO A 18 -11.94 5.14 8.53
CA PRO A 18 -12.37 5.64 7.23
C PRO A 18 -11.71 4.91 6.06
N SER A 19 -10.44 4.50 6.19
CA SER A 19 -9.76 3.71 5.15
C SER A 19 -10.40 2.34 4.94
N LYS A 20 -10.92 1.72 6.01
CA LYS A 20 -11.68 0.47 5.91
C LYS A 20 -13.01 0.72 5.21
N LEU A 21 -13.77 1.74 5.64
CA LEU A 21 -15.07 2.08 5.04
C LEU A 21 -14.96 2.35 3.53
N ASP A 22 -13.91 3.04 3.09
CA ASP A 22 -13.63 3.29 1.66
C ASP A 22 -13.42 2.01 0.84
N SER A 23 -13.07 0.89 1.48
CA SER A 23 -12.75 -0.38 0.80
C SER A 23 -13.94 -1.34 0.68
N ILE A 24 -15.09 -1.00 1.29
CA ILE A 24 -16.30 -1.85 1.42
C ILE A 24 -17.56 -1.21 0.80
N GLU A 25 -17.40 -0.28 -0.14
CA GLU A 25 -18.51 0.53 -0.66
C GLU A 25 -19.52 -0.30 -1.50
N PRO A 26 -20.84 -0.18 -1.25
CA PRO A 26 -21.49 0.72 -0.29
C PRO A 26 -21.53 0.18 1.15
N VAL A 27 -21.31 1.08 2.12
CA VAL A 27 -21.46 0.79 3.55
C VAL A 27 -22.95 0.80 3.91
N ASP A 28 -23.43 -0.22 4.62
CA ASP A 28 -24.84 -0.31 5.00
C ASP A 28 -25.22 0.68 6.12
N ALA A 29 -26.50 1.05 6.17
CA ALA A 29 -27.01 2.04 7.11
C ALA A 29 -26.89 1.61 8.59
N ASN A 30 -26.97 0.31 8.89
CA ASN A 30 -26.83 -0.16 10.27
C ASN A 30 -25.39 0.04 10.75
N THR A 31 -24.40 -0.23 9.90
CA THR A 31 -22.99 0.06 10.20
C THR A 31 -22.77 1.57 10.42
N LEU A 32 -23.35 2.43 9.60
CA LEU A 32 -23.22 3.89 9.80
C LEU A 32 -23.88 4.38 11.10
N ASN A 33 -25.03 3.81 11.49
CA ASN A 33 -25.70 4.14 12.75
C ASN A 33 -24.84 3.76 13.97
N LEU A 34 -24.08 2.67 13.90
CA LEU A 34 -23.15 2.28 14.97
C LEU A 34 -21.96 3.25 15.12
N LEU A 35 -21.67 4.07 14.11
CA LEU A 35 -20.57 5.03 14.13
C LEU A 35 -21.01 6.44 14.56
N GLN A 36 -22.26 6.61 15.00
CA GLN A 36 -22.72 7.89 15.52
C GLN A 36 -21.94 8.28 16.78
N GLY A 37 -21.37 9.49 16.78
CA GLY A 37 -20.47 9.96 17.85
C GLY A 37 -18.99 9.62 17.62
N VAL A 38 -18.62 9.00 16.50
CA VAL A 38 -17.22 8.76 16.11
C VAL A 38 -16.71 9.86 15.20
N ILE A 39 -15.53 10.38 15.50
CA ILE A 39 -14.75 11.32 14.69
C ILE A 39 -13.47 10.62 14.25
N ALA A 40 -13.13 10.72 12.97
CA ALA A 40 -11.87 10.18 12.43
C ALA A 40 -11.29 11.13 11.39
N LEU A 41 -9.98 11.05 11.19
CA LEU A 41 -9.30 11.75 10.11
C LEU A 41 -9.17 10.82 8.91
N ARG A 42 -9.46 11.33 7.72
CA ARG A 42 -9.36 10.60 6.45
C ARG A 42 -8.35 11.31 5.54
N HIS A 43 -7.47 10.54 4.91
CA HIS A 43 -6.59 11.05 3.87
C HIS A 43 -7.42 11.67 2.74
N HIS A 44 -7.20 12.96 2.47
CA HIS A 44 -7.94 13.66 1.44
C HIS A 44 -7.47 13.22 0.05
N THR A 45 -8.36 12.55 -0.69
CA THR A 45 -8.15 12.22 -2.10
C THR A 45 -9.35 12.74 -2.91
N PRO A 46 -9.16 13.81 -3.70
CA PRO A 46 -10.26 14.45 -4.43
C PRO A 46 -11.10 13.45 -5.23
N ASP A 47 -12.43 13.60 -5.21
CA ASP A 47 -13.33 12.75 -6.01
C ASP A 47 -13.36 13.19 -7.47
N THR A 48 -12.32 12.83 -8.22
CA THR A 48 -12.15 13.21 -9.63
C THR A 48 -12.48 12.05 -10.57
N ASN A 49 -12.85 12.39 -11.80
CA ASN A 49 -13.03 11.40 -12.87
C ASN A 49 -11.75 10.60 -13.17
N LEU A 50 -10.57 11.22 -12.97
CA LEU A 50 -9.28 10.55 -13.10
C LEU A 50 -9.08 9.47 -12.04
N LYS A 51 -9.41 9.74 -10.78
CA LYS A 51 -9.35 8.74 -9.70
C LYS A 51 -10.28 7.57 -10.00
N LYS A 52 -11.52 7.87 -10.41
CA LYS A 52 -12.53 6.85 -10.74
C LYS A 52 -12.07 5.94 -11.89
N SER A 53 -11.58 6.54 -12.98
CA SER A 53 -11.10 5.75 -14.14
C SER A 53 -9.86 4.93 -13.79
N PHE A 54 -8.95 5.47 -12.98
CA PHE A 54 -7.79 4.74 -12.47
C PHE A 54 -8.20 3.51 -11.66
N PHE A 55 -9.10 3.67 -10.69
CA PHE A 55 -9.59 2.54 -9.88
C PHE A 55 -10.38 1.52 -10.70
N SER A 56 -11.18 1.94 -11.68
CA SER A 56 -11.83 1.02 -12.62
C SER A 56 -10.82 0.17 -13.40
N ARG A 57 -9.75 0.80 -13.91
CA ARG A 57 -8.68 0.08 -14.61
C ARG A 57 -7.92 -0.86 -13.67
N LEU A 58 -7.61 -0.39 -12.45
CA LEU A 58 -6.88 -1.19 -11.46
C LEU A 58 -7.67 -2.45 -11.06
N LYS A 59 -8.98 -2.31 -10.86
CA LYS A 59 -9.88 -3.43 -10.56
C LYS A 59 -9.92 -4.47 -11.68
N ASN A 60 -9.93 -4.02 -12.93
CA ASN A 60 -9.89 -4.92 -14.08
C ASN A 60 -8.59 -5.71 -14.18
N ILE A 61 -7.47 -5.14 -13.73
CA ILE A 61 -6.15 -5.79 -13.76
C ILE A 61 -5.95 -6.73 -12.57
N SER A 62 -6.39 -6.35 -11.37
CA SER A 62 -6.14 -7.12 -10.16
C SER A 62 -6.90 -8.45 -10.11
N GLY A 63 -7.98 -8.59 -10.90
CA GLY A 63 -8.85 -9.77 -10.86
C GLY A 63 -9.50 -10.00 -9.50
N THR A 64 -9.43 -9.02 -8.59
CA THR A 64 -9.92 -9.11 -7.22
C THR A 64 -11.36 -8.66 -7.12
N GLU A 65 -12.16 -9.38 -6.33
CA GLU A 65 -13.51 -8.96 -5.93
C GLU A 65 -13.52 -7.84 -4.87
N THR A 66 -12.46 -7.03 -4.79
CA THR A 66 -12.44 -5.87 -3.91
C THR A 66 -13.49 -4.87 -4.40
N SER A 67 -14.45 -4.54 -3.51
CA SER A 67 -15.55 -3.64 -3.85
C SER A 67 -15.06 -2.25 -4.27
N SER A 68 -14.06 -1.71 -3.55
CA SER A 68 -13.45 -0.39 -3.79
C SER A 68 -12.02 -0.32 -3.22
N PHE A 69 -11.32 0.79 -3.50
CA PHE A 69 -9.95 1.07 -3.04
C PHE A 69 -9.93 2.31 -2.14
N ASN A 70 -9.07 2.28 -1.12
CA ASN A 70 -8.83 3.43 -0.24
C ASN A 70 -7.58 4.23 -0.65
N SER A 71 -7.25 5.27 0.10
CA SER A 71 -6.09 6.13 -0.16
C SER A 71 -4.75 5.40 -0.16
N TYR A 72 -4.60 4.32 0.62
CA TYR A 72 -3.36 3.54 0.64
C TYR A 72 -3.07 2.85 -0.68
N ALA A 73 -4.09 2.49 -1.46
CA ALA A 73 -3.88 1.93 -2.80
C ALA A 73 -3.22 2.94 -3.75
N LEU A 74 -3.57 4.23 -3.63
CA LEU A 74 -2.94 5.30 -4.40
C LEU A 74 -1.50 5.50 -3.94
N TYR A 75 -1.23 5.54 -2.64
CA TYR A 75 0.12 5.69 -2.11
C TYR A 75 1.04 4.52 -2.49
N ALA A 76 0.53 3.29 -2.47
CA ALA A 76 1.29 2.12 -2.92
C ALA A 76 1.63 2.22 -4.42
N TYR A 77 0.67 2.65 -5.25
CA TYR A 77 0.90 2.87 -6.67
C TYR A 77 1.96 3.96 -6.92
N ASP A 78 1.80 5.13 -6.30
CA ASP A 78 2.70 6.27 -6.45
C ASP A 78 4.10 5.96 -5.95
N SER A 79 4.24 5.18 -4.87
CA SER A 79 5.54 4.76 -4.33
C SER A 79 6.30 3.87 -5.32
N VAL A 80 5.64 2.87 -5.92
CA VAL A 80 6.26 2.00 -6.93
C VAL A 80 6.54 2.77 -8.21
N TRP A 81 5.62 3.63 -8.64
CA TRP A 81 5.80 4.48 -9.80
C TRP A 81 7.01 5.41 -9.64
N LEU A 82 7.15 6.07 -8.48
CA LEU A 82 8.26 6.97 -8.20
C LEU A 82 9.60 6.22 -8.15
N ALA A 83 9.63 5.03 -7.54
CA ALA A 83 10.83 4.20 -7.53
C ALA A 83 11.24 3.76 -8.95
N ALA A 84 10.28 3.33 -9.77
CA ALA A 84 10.53 2.95 -11.16
C ALA A 84 11.00 4.15 -12.00
N TYR A 85 10.39 5.31 -11.81
CA TYR A 85 10.80 6.55 -12.45
C TYR A 85 12.23 6.95 -12.08
N ALA A 86 12.58 6.88 -10.79
CA ALA A 86 13.93 7.19 -10.32
C ALA A 86 14.97 6.25 -10.93
N LEU A 87 14.70 4.95 -11.01
CA LEU A 87 15.57 3.97 -11.66
C LEU A 87 15.73 4.25 -13.17
N ASP A 88 14.64 4.54 -13.87
CA ASP A 88 14.67 4.87 -15.30
C ASP A 88 15.52 6.13 -15.57
N THR A 89 15.34 7.18 -14.77
CA THR A 89 16.16 8.40 -14.85
C THR A 89 17.63 8.11 -14.55
N PHE A 90 17.93 7.41 -13.45
CA PHE A 90 19.30 7.08 -13.04
C PHE A 90 20.06 6.33 -14.15
N LEU A 91 19.41 5.33 -14.75
CA LEU A 91 20.02 4.54 -15.83
C LEU A 91 20.22 5.36 -17.11
N LYS A 92 19.28 6.25 -17.45
CA LYS A 92 19.40 7.15 -18.61
C LYS A 92 20.53 8.17 -18.46
N GLU A 93 20.84 8.57 -17.24
CA GLU A 93 21.95 9.47 -16.93
C GLU A 93 23.32 8.76 -16.89
N GLY A 94 23.36 7.45 -17.16
CA GLY A 94 24.59 6.65 -17.15
C GLY A 94 24.98 6.17 -15.75
N GLY A 95 24.05 6.18 -14.79
CA GLY A 95 24.24 5.61 -13.47
C GLY A 95 24.60 4.13 -13.54
N ASN A 96 25.54 3.71 -12.69
CA ASN A 96 26.04 2.33 -12.65
C ASN A 96 25.50 1.59 -11.44
N ILE A 97 24.84 0.45 -11.68
CA ILE A 97 24.37 -0.47 -10.64
C ILE A 97 25.37 -1.63 -10.59
N SER A 98 26.11 -1.77 -9.49
CA SER A 98 27.17 -2.77 -9.36
C SER A 98 26.90 -3.83 -8.31
N PHE A 99 27.42 -5.03 -8.56
CA PHE A 99 27.32 -6.16 -7.66
C PHE A 99 28.62 -6.96 -7.58
N SER A 100 29.05 -7.28 -6.36
CA SER A 100 30.26 -8.04 -6.07
C SER A 100 29.95 -9.44 -5.53
N SER A 101 30.96 -10.29 -5.44
CA SER A 101 30.85 -11.60 -4.78
C SER A 101 31.21 -11.44 -3.31
N ASP A 102 30.42 -12.02 -2.40
CA ASP A 102 30.76 -12.03 -0.97
C ASP A 102 31.63 -13.24 -0.65
N PRO A 103 32.89 -13.07 -0.21
CA PRO A 103 33.77 -14.18 0.13
C PRO A 103 33.28 -15.02 1.32
N LYS A 104 32.31 -14.52 2.11
CA LYS A 104 31.68 -15.26 3.20
C LYS A 104 30.60 -16.23 2.70
N LEU A 105 30.07 -16.02 1.50
CA LEU A 105 29.08 -16.91 0.88
C LEU A 105 29.80 -17.98 0.08
N ILE A 106 30.04 -19.11 0.74
CA ILE A 106 30.70 -20.28 0.16
C ILE A 106 29.75 -21.47 0.10
N ASP A 107 29.92 -22.30 -0.91
CA ASP A 107 29.20 -23.56 -1.00
C ASP A 107 29.69 -24.51 0.09
N THR A 108 28.75 -25.04 0.89
CA THR A 108 29.06 -26.05 1.90
C THR A 108 29.00 -27.45 1.29
N LYS A 109 29.99 -28.30 1.59
CA LYS A 109 30.05 -29.66 1.04
C LYS A 109 28.81 -30.46 1.44
N GLY A 110 28.12 -31.02 0.44
CA GLY A 110 26.88 -31.78 0.62
C GLY A 110 25.60 -30.94 0.64
N SER A 111 25.71 -29.62 0.60
CA SER A 111 24.56 -28.72 0.39
C SER A 111 24.22 -28.62 -1.09
N MET A 112 22.93 -28.60 -1.41
CA MET A 112 22.44 -28.31 -2.77
C MET A 112 22.30 -26.79 -3.02
N LEU A 113 22.60 -25.95 -2.03
CA LEU A 113 22.50 -24.50 -2.14
C LEU A 113 23.81 -23.92 -2.71
N HIS A 114 23.73 -23.27 -3.87
CA HIS A 114 24.84 -22.56 -4.52
C HIS A 114 24.99 -21.13 -3.99
N LEU A 115 25.44 -21.00 -2.74
CA LEU A 115 25.57 -19.70 -2.07
C LEU A 115 26.67 -18.82 -2.70
N SER A 116 27.72 -19.42 -3.26
CA SER A 116 28.80 -18.70 -3.95
C SER A 116 28.37 -18.00 -5.25
N SER A 117 27.21 -18.36 -5.79
CA SER A 117 26.61 -17.70 -6.96
C SER A 117 25.85 -16.42 -6.60
N LEU A 118 25.60 -16.15 -5.32
CA LEU A 118 24.90 -14.95 -4.88
C LEU A 118 25.81 -13.72 -5.02
N ARG A 119 25.22 -12.61 -5.44
CA ARG A 119 25.89 -11.33 -5.62
C ARG A 119 25.36 -10.32 -4.62
N VAL A 120 26.25 -9.56 -4.01
CA VAL A 120 25.91 -8.47 -3.07
C VAL A 120 25.82 -7.17 -3.85
N PHE A 121 24.78 -6.39 -3.57
CA PHE A 121 24.61 -5.08 -4.14
C PHE A 121 25.63 -4.11 -3.54
N ASP A 122 26.46 -3.51 -4.40
CA ASP A 122 27.53 -2.59 -3.97
C ASP A 122 27.08 -1.13 -3.98
N GLY A 123 26.07 -0.79 -4.78
CA GLY A 123 25.60 0.59 -4.92
C GLY A 123 25.01 0.90 -6.30
N GLY A 124 24.36 2.05 -6.33
CA GLY A 124 23.54 2.60 -7.41
C GLY A 124 22.73 3.75 -6.82
#